data_AF-A0A9P6QNR0-F1
#
_entry.id   AF-A0A9P6QNR0-F1
#
_cell.length_a   1.000
_cell.length_b   1.000
_cell.length_c   1.000
_cell.angle_alpha   90.00
_cell.angle_beta   90.00
_cell.angle_gamma   90.00
#
_symmetry.space_group_name_H-M   'P 1'
#
loop_
_entity.id
_entity.type
_entity.pdbx_description
1 polymer ?
#
loop_
_entity_poly.entity_id
_entity_poly.type
_entity_poly.pdbx_seq_one_letter_code
_entity_poly.pdbx_strand_id
1 'polypeptide(L)'
;AAHPEDLYVVSGDSDMITFKSIPRFIYPLGKLREMTVIEKADLLRVMELPSDNHLLLAAIVAGNDYTSGVPYYGLSRSCDIIQSMDLPLNDIESFRLYVQEYLVRVHREILAKKRTRRNRHRMDIQLAVGVEDFEHALRAF
;
A
#
# COMPACT_ATOMS: atom_id res chain seq x y z
N ALA A 1 -18.50 25.12 -18.50
CA ALA A 1 -17.42 24.17 -18.80
C ALA A 1 -17.26 23.27 -17.58
N ALA A 2 -17.03 21.97 -17.75
CA ALA A 2 -16.72 21.12 -16.59
C ALA A 2 -15.39 21.58 -15.99
N HIS A 3 -15.36 21.82 -14.69
CA HIS A 3 -14.12 22.16 -14.03
C HIS A 3 -13.28 20.89 -13.82
N PRO A 4 -11.94 20.94 -13.89
CA PRO A 4 -11.09 19.76 -13.68
C PRO A 4 -11.37 19.06 -12.34
N GLU A 5 -11.76 19.82 -11.31
CA GLU A 5 -12.17 19.31 -10.01
C GLU A 5 -13.46 18.48 -10.06
N ASP A 6 -14.33 18.65 -11.06
CA ASP A 6 -15.58 17.89 -11.22
C ASP A 6 -15.39 16.55 -11.94
N LEU A 7 -14.15 16.21 -12.31
CA LEU A 7 -13.85 14.98 -13.04
C LEU A 7 -13.81 13.78 -12.08
N TYR A 8 -14.56 12.73 -12.44
CA TYR A 8 -14.55 11.44 -11.78
C TYR A 8 -13.91 10.42 -12.71
N VAL A 9 -13.04 9.58 -12.16
CA VAL A 9 -12.61 8.36 -12.84
C VAL A 9 -13.59 7.25 -12.53
N VAL A 10 -14.12 6.56 -13.54
CA VAL A 10 -15.03 5.43 -13.34
C VAL A 10 -14.25 4.16 -13.68
N SER A 11 -14.00 3.30 -12.69
CA SER A 11 -13.23 2.07 -12.90
C SER A 11 -13.59 0.98 -11.88
N GLY A 12 -13.50 -0.28 -12.30
CA GLY A 12 -13.51 -1.44 -11.41
C GLY A 12 -12.13 -1.84 -10.89
N ASP A 13 -11.09 -1.13 -11.34
CA ASP A 13 -9.71 -1.33 -10.93
C ASP A 13 -9.42 -0.60 -9.61
N SER A 14 -8.95 -1.34 -8.61
CA SER A 14 -8.61 -0.78 -7.30
C SER A 14 -7.35 0.08 -7.34
N ASP A 15 -6.47 -0.11 -8.33
CA ASP A 15 -5.20 0.61 -8.42
C ASP A 15 -5.41 2.11 -8.66
N MET A 16 -6.61 2.53 -9.09
CA MET A 16 -7.03 3.93 -9.16
C MET A 16 -6.80 4.68 -7.84
N ILE A 17 -6.84 3.98 -6.71
CA ILE A 17 -6.60 4.54 -5.37
C ILE A 17 -5.17 5.10 -5.22
N THR A 18 -4.21 4.55 -5.96
CA THR A 18 -2.78 4.86 -5.83
C THR A 18 -2.34 6.08 -6.65
N PHE A 19 -3.08 6.42 -7.71
CA PHE A 19 -2.75 7.53 -8.59
C PHE A 19 -3.05 8.87 -7.92
N LYS A 20 -2.01 9.62 -7.55
CA LYS A 20 -2.13 10.95 -6.91
C LYS A 20 -3.03 11.93 -7.68
N SER A 21 -3.00 11.88 -9.01
CA SER A 21 -3.80 12.74 -9.89
C SER A 21 -5.31 12.46 -9.82
N ILE A 22 -5.74 11.36 -9.21
CA ILE A 22 -7.15 10.97 -9.07
C ILE A 22 -7.60 11.28 -7.63
N PRO A 23 -8.28 12.42 -7.37
CA PRO A 23 -8.77 12.74 -6.02
C PRO A 23 -10.04 11.97 -5.65
N ARG A 24 -10.84 11.59 -6.64
CA ARG A 24 -12.14 10.91 -6.49
C ARG A 24 -12.38 9.94 -7.64
N PHE A 25 -12.96 8.79 -7.35
CA PHE A 25 -13.31 7.79 -8.36
C PHE A 25 -14.63 7.09 -8.04
N ILE A 26 -15.31 6.58 -9.05
CA ILE A 26 -16.53 5.78 -8.92
C ILE A 26 -16.12 4.31 -9.08
N TYR A 27 -16.37 3.53 -8.05
CA TYR A 27 -15.98 2.13 -7.95
C TYR A 27 -17.19 1.24 -7.61
N PRO A 28 -17.34 0.07 -8.25
CA PRO A 28 -18.39 -0.88 -7.91
C PRO A 28 -18.08 -1.59 -6.59
N LEU A 29 -18.84 -1.31 -5.53
CA LEU A 29 -18.68 -1.94 -4.22
C LEU A 29 -19.79 -2.95 -3.90
N GLY A 30 -19.45 -3.93 -3.07
CA GLY A 30 -20.39 -4.92 -2.54
C GLY A 30 -20.81 -6.00 -3.56
N LYS A 31 -21.67 -6.91 -3.11
CA LYS A 31 -22.14 -8.04 -3.94
C LYS A 31 -22.95 -7.61 -5.15
N LEU A 32 -23.66 -6.48 -5.04
CA LEU A 32 -24.50 -5.93 -6.11
C LEU A 32 -23.74 -4.97 -7.03
N ARG A 33 -22.44 -4.73 -6.77
CA ARG A 33 -21.59 -3.81 -7.55
C ARG A 33 -22.20 -2.42 -7.66
N GLU A 34 -22.67 -1.89 -6.53
CA GLU A 34 -23.24 -0.55 -6.46
C GLU A 34 -22.15 0.49 -6.73
N MET A 35 -22.40 1.34 -7.73
CA MET A 35 -21.45 2.38 -8.13
C MET A 35 -21.34 3.42 -7.02
N THR A 36 -20.22 3.40 -6.32
CA THR A 36 -19.98 4.23 -5.14
C THR A 36 -18.91 5.26 -5.45
N VAL A 37 -19.17 6.51 -5.10
CA VAL A 37 -18.14 7.56 -5.15
C VAL A 37 -17.21 7.36 -3.96
N ILE A 38 -15.92 7.24 -4.24
CA ILE A 38 -14.86 7.14 -3.26
C ILE A 38 -14.01 8.40 -3.35
N GLU A 39 -13.94 9.14 -2.26
CA GLU A 39 -13.01 10.25 -2.11
C GLU A 39 -11.71 9.75 -1.45
N LYS A 40 -10.56 10.08 -2.04
CA LYS A 40 -9.27 9.65 -1.48
C LYS A 40 -9.02 10.23 -0.08
N ALA A 41 -9.48 11.45 0.16
CA ALA A 41 -9.41 12.07 1.48
C ALA A 41 -10.14 11.26 2.56
N ASP A 42 -11.27 10.64 2.21
CA ASP A 42 -12.01 9.78 3.13
C ASP A 42 -11.25 8.48 3.41
N LEU A 43 -10.61 7.89 2.39
CA LEU A 43 -9.76 6.71 2.57
C LEU A 43 -8.57 6.98 3.48
N LEU A 44 -7.85 8.09 3.24
CA LEU A 44 -6.75 8.51 4.12
C LEU A 44 -7.22 8.68 5.56
N ARG A 45 -8.38 9.31 5.77
CA ARG A 45 -8.97 9.51 7.09
C ARG A 45 -9.35 8.19 7.76
N VAL A 46 -10.02 7.28 7.05
CA VAL A 46 -10.47 5.99 7.59
C VAL A 46 -9.31 5.05 7.89
N MET A 47 -8.25 5.10 7.09
CA MET A 47 -7.05 4.28 7.27
C MET A 47 -6.00 4.94 8.17
N GLU A 48 -6.29 6.12 8.70
CA GLU A 48 -5.39 6.92 9.55
C GLU A 48 -4.02 7.19 8.87
N LEU A 49 -4.03 7.36 7.55
CA LEU A 49 -2.83 7.58 6.76
C LEU A 49 -2.57 9.08 6.54
N PRO A 50 -1.38 9.61 6.90
CA PRO A 50 -1.09 11.04 6.84
C PRO A 50 -1.06 11.67 5.44
N SER A 51 -0.76 10.89 4.39
CA SER A 51 -0.61 11.43 3.03
C SER A 51 -0.79 10.37 1.94
N ASP A 52 -0.92 10.82 0.69
CA ASP A 52 -0.96 9.95 -0.49
C ASP A 52 0.22 8.98 -0.58
N ASN A 53 1.39 9.33 -0.04
CA ASN A 53 2.54 8.42 -0.02
C ASN A 53 2.33 7.22 0.90
N HIS A 54 1.67 7.45 2.02
CA HIS A 54 1.29 6.39 2.94
C HIS A 54 0.25 5.46 2.30
N LEU A 55 -0.70 6.02 1.56
CA LEU A 55 -1.69 5.24 0.82
C LEU A 55 -1.05 4.42 -0.31
N LEU A 56 -0.12 5.01 -1.06
CA LEU A 56 0.64 4.30 -2.09
C LEU A 56 1.47 3.15 -1.49
N LEU A 57 2.17 3.41 -0.38
CA LEU A 57 2.91 2.36 0.32
C LEU A 57 1.96 1.26 0.83
N ALA A 58 0.79 1.63 1.37
CA ALA A 58 -0.22 0.68 1.83
C ALA A 58 -0.73 -0.22 0.71
N ALA A 59 -0.96 0.33 -0.48
CA ALA A 59 -1.37 -0.44 -1.66
C ALA A 59 -0.25 -1.40 -2.14
N ILE A 60 0.99 -0.92 -2.19
CA ILE A 60 2.16 -1.75 -2.54
C ILE A 60 2.29 -2.94 -1.58
N VAL A 61 2.22 -2.69 -0.26
CA VAL A 61 2.40 -3.79 0.72
C VAL A 61 1.20 -4.72 0.77
N ALA A 62 0.00 -4.26 0.42
CA ALA A 62 -1.19 -5.11 0.30
C ALA A 62 -1.18 -5.98 -0.96
N GLY A 63 -0.39 -5.57 -1.96
CA GLY A 63 -0.39 -6.13 -3.30
C GLY A 63 -1.31 -5.32 -4.22
N ASN A 64 -0.84 -5.13 -5.44
CA ASN A 64 -1.53 -4.46 -6.53
C ASN A 64 -1.15 -5.15 -7.86
N ASP A 65 -1.60 -4.64 -9.01
CA ASP A 65 -1.32 -5.31 -10.29
C ASP A 65 0.19 -5.36 -10.63
N TYR A 66 1.00 -4.56 -9.92
CA TYR A 66 2.44 -4.48 -10.11
C TYR A 66 3.24 -5.26 -9.07
N THR A 67 2.69 -5.52 -7.89
CA THR A 67 3.39 -6.11 -6.74
C THR A 67 2.55 -7.21 -6.10
N SER A 68 3.18 -8.34 -5.79
CA SER A 68 2.50 -9.47 -5.12
C SER A 68 2.09 -9.19 -3.67
N GLY A 69 2.50 -8.03 -3.13
CA GLY A 69 2.30 -7.63 -1.74
C GLY A 69 3.36 -8.18 -0.80
N VAL A 70 3.49 -7.56 0.36
CA VAL A 70 4.40 -8.03 1.41
C VAL A 70 3.66 -9.01 2.32
N PRO A 71 4.09 -10.28 2.40
CA PRO A 71 3.41 -11.27 3.23
C PRO A 71 3.58 -10.96 4.73
N TYR A 72 2.62 -11.44 5.54
CA TYR A 72 2.61 -11.59 7.01
C TYR A 72 1.49 -10.82 7.71
N TYR A 73 1.36 -9.53 7.43
CA TYR A 73 0.31 -8.69 8.00
C TYR A 73 -0.74 -8.35 6.95
N GLY A 74 -2.02 -8.36 7.37
CA GLY A 74 -3.10 -7.82 6.55
C GLY A 74 -3.11 -6.30 6.57
N LEU A 75 -3.84 -5.69 5.63
CA LEU A 75 -3.86 -4.24 5.37
C LEU A 75 -3.97 -3.37 6.64
N SER A 76 -4.90 -3.68 7.55
CA SER A 76 -5.08 -2.91 8.79
C SER A 76 -3.80 -2.85 9.61
N ARG A 77 -3.13 -3.99 9.84
CA ARG A 77 -1.88 -4.00 10.62
C ARG A 77 -0.72 -3.36 9.86
N SER A 78 -0.72 -3.46 8.53
CA SER A 78 0.26 -2.76 7.70
C SER A 78 0.10 -1.24 7.81
N CYS A 79 -1.14 -0.73 7.83
CA CYS A 79 -1.43 0.69 8.01
C CYS A 79 -0.94 1.21 9.37
N ASP A 80 -1.13 0.44 10.46
CA ASP A 80 -0.61 0.81 11.80
C ASP A 80 0.90 1.09 11.79
N ILE A 81 1.66 0.32 11.00
CA ILE A 81 3.12 0.48 10.87
C ILE A 81 3.41 1.69 9.98
N ILE A 82 2.73 1.78 8.83
CA ILE A 82 2.94 2.80 7.80
C ILE A 82 2.65 4.21 8.33
N GLN A 83 1.57 4.42 9.08
CA GLN A 83 1.19 5.75 9.59
C GLN A 83 2.27 6.43 10.44
N SER A 84 3.22 5.65 10.98
CA SER A 84 4.32 6.13 11.82
C SER A 84 5.64 6.29 11.05
N MET A 85 5.61 6.17 9.73
CA MET A 85 6.77 6.34 8.85
C MET A 85 6.84 7.78 8.34
N ASP A 86 8.05 8.28 8.10
CA ASP A 86 8.23 9.61 7.50
C ASP A 86 8.41 9.45 5.99
N LEU A 87 7.35 9.78 5.23
CA LEU A 87 7.29 9.56 3.77
C LEU A 87 7.16 10.87 2.97
N PRO A 88 8.11 11.83 3.06
CA PRO A 88 7.94 13.14 2.43
C PRO A 88 8.29 13.18 0.93
N LEU A 89 9.01 12.18 0.41
CA LEU A 89 9.55 12.21 -0.96
C LEU A 89 8.67 11.41 -1.94
N ASN A 90 8.65 11.87 -3.20
CA ASN A 90 7.75 11.41 -4.25
C ASN A 90 8.48 10.76 -5.44
N ASP A 91 9.64 10.16 -5.20
CA ASP A 91 10.44 9.50 -6.23
C ASP A 91 10.58 7.99 -5.98
N ILE A 92 10.86 7.25 -7.06
CA ILE A 92 10.95 5.78 -7.08
C ILE A 92 12.01 5.26 -6.09
N GLU A 93 13.16 5.93 -6.01
CA GLU A 93 14.25 5.51 -5.12
C GLU A 93 13.87 5.68 -3.65
N SER A 94 13.19 6.78 -3.31
CA SER A 94 12.63 6.98 -1.97
C SER A 94 11.60 5.93 -1.62
N PHE A 95 10.72 5.55 -2.54
CA PHE A 95 9.74 4.47 -2.30
C PHE A 95 10.39 3.11 -2.05
N ARG A 96 11.55 2.85 -2.67
CA ARG A 96 12.33 1.66 -2.37
C ARG A 96 12.83 1.64 -0.93
N LEU A 97 13.34 2.76 -0.45
CA LEU A 97 13.76 2.91 0.94
C LEU A 97 12.58 2.76 1.91
N TYR A 98 11.40 3.26 1.55
CA TYR A 98 10.20 3.13 2.37
C TYR A 98 9.75 1.68 2.50
N VAL A 99 9.74 0.90 1.42
CA VAL A 99 9.42 -0.53 1.50
C VAL A 99 10.45 -1.29 2.34
N GLN A 100 11.75 -0.99 2.17
CA GLN A 100 12.80 -1.59 3.01
C GLN A 100 12.61 -1.25 4.49
N GLU A 101 12.30 0.01 4.82
CA GLU A 101 12.03 0.42 6.19
C GLU A 101 10.81 -0.30 6.77
N TYR A 102 9.71 -0.39 6.00
CA TYR A 102 8.52 -1.14 6.39
C TYR A 102 8.87 -2.59 6.73
N LEU A 103 9.64 -3.27 5.87
CA LEU A 103 10.07 -4.65 6.08
C LEU A 103 10.94 -4.81 7.34
N VAL A 104 11.84 -3.87 7.61
CA VAL A 104 12.65 -3.86 8.84
C VAL A 104 11.76 -3.72 10.08
N ARG A 105 10.76 -2.82 10.05
CA ARG A 105 9.80 -2.64 11.15
C ARG A 105 8.97 -3.90 11.39
N VAL A 106 8.45 -4.51 10.32
CA VAL A 106 7.75 -5.80 10.36
C VAL A 106 8.63 -6.87 10.99
N HIS A 107 9.87 -7.03 10.51
CA HIS A 107 10.81 -8.02 11.03
C HIS A 107 11.08 -7.83 12.54
N ARG A 108 11.29 -6.58 12.99
CA ARG A 108 11.49 -6.25 14.41
C ARG A 108 10.28 -6.62 15.26
N GLU A 109 9.07 -6.27 14.83
CA GLU A 109 7.86 -6.65 15.57
C GLU A 109 7.72 -8.16 15.73
N ILE A 110 8.05 -8.90 14.68
CA ILE A 110 7.90 -10.35 14.72
C ILE A 110 8.96 -11.00 15.60
N LEU A 111 10.21 -10.54 15.54
CA LEU A 111 11.26 -10.98 16.44
C LEU A 111 10.89 -10.70 17.91
N ALA A 112 10.27 -9.56 18.19
CA ALA A 112 9.77 -9.24 19.52
C ALA A 112 8.64 -10.19 19.97
N LYS A 113 7.79 -10.66 19.04
CA LYS A 113 6.65 -11.54 19.33
C LYS A 113 6.97 -13.05 19.39
N LYS A 114 8.07 -13.56 18.80
CA LYS A 114 8.32 -15.02 18.67
C LYS A 114 9.66 -15.52 19.26
N ARG A 115 9.56 -16.47 20.21
CA ARG A 115 10.70 -17.15 20.88
C ARG A 115 11.38 -18.29 20.10
N THR A 116 10.83 -18.81 18.98
CA THR A 116 11.33 -20.06 18.33
C THR A 116 11.98 -19.88 16.95
N ARG A 117 13.17 -20.48 16.75
CA ARG A 117 14.02 -20.42 15.53
C ARG A 117 13.33 -20.79 14.21
N ARG A 118 12.45 -21.80 14.19
CA ARG A 118 11.85 -22.36 12.94
C ARG A 118 10.94 -21.37 12.22
N ASN A 119 10.28 -20.47 12.96
CA ASN A 119 9.43 -19.42 12.41
C ASN A 119 10.23 -18.24 11.83
N ARG A 120 11.50 -18.04 12.26
CA ARG A 120 12.36 -16.98 11.71
C ARG A 120 12.78 -17.30 10.28
N HIS A 121 13.30 -18.51 10.05
CA HIS A 121 13.81 -18.88 8.72
C HIS A 121 12.75 -18.83 7.61
N ARG A 122 11.53 -19.30 7.88
CA ARG A 122 10.42 -19.22 6.91
C ARG A 122 10.04 -17.78 6.58
N MET A 123 10.14 -16.87 7.54
CA MET A 123 9.89 -15.46 7.30
C MET A 123 11.00 -14.77 6.54
N ASP A 124 12.27 -15.08 6.85
CA ASP A 124 13.40 -14.48 6.13
C ASP A 124 13.28 -14.77 4.63
N ILE A 125 12.82 -15.99 4.28
CA ILE A 125 12.49 -16.37 2.90
C ILE A 125 11.32 -15.55 2.35
N GLN A 126 10.21 -15.41 3.10
CA GLN A 126 9.04 -14.67 2.63
C GLN A 126 9.31 -13.16 2.46
N LEU A 127 10.12 -12.57 3.34
CA LEU A 127 10.54 -11.18 3.25
C LEU A 127 11.48 -10.98 2.06
N ALA A 128 12.41 -11.91 1.80
CA ALA A 128 13.29 -11.85 0.62
C ALA A 128 12.49 -11.91 -0.69
N VAL A 129 11.52 -12.81 -0.78
CA VAL A 129 10.62 -12.90 -1.96
C VAL A 129 9.83 -11.61 -2.18
N GLY A 130 9.25 -11.04 -1.12
CA GLY A 130 8.51 -9.78 -1.21
C GLY A 130 9.38 -8.59 -1.64
N VAL A 131 10.66 -8.58 -1.28
CA VAL A 131 11.63 -7.58 -1.75
C VAL A 131 11.94 -7.75 -3.23
N GLU A 132 12.22 -8.98 -3.67
CA GLU A 132 12.53 -9.29 -5.07
C GLU A 132 11.37 -8.95 -6.01
N ASP A 133 10.14 -9.32 -5.64
CA ASP A 133 8.94 -8.98 -6.41
C ASP A 133 8.72 -7.47 -6.50
N PHE A 134 8.98 -6.74 -5.40
CA PHE A 134 8.89 -5.29 -5.39
C PHE A 134 10.00 -4.62 -6.23
N GLU A 135 11.24 -5.11 -6.16
CA GLU A 135 12.31 -4.61 -7.05
C GLU A 135 12.01 -4.88 -8.52
N HIS A 136 11.34 -6.00 -8.83
CA HIS A 136 10.89 -6.29 -10.19
C HIS A 136 9.80 -5.30 -10.63
N ALA A 137 8.82 -5.02 -9.77
CA ALA A 137 7.77 -4.04 -10.02
C ALA A 137 8.31 -2.64 -10.29
N LEU A 138 9.27 -2.18 -9.49
CA LEU A 138 9.88 -0.85 -9.67
C LEU A 138 10.65 -0.71 -10.98
N ARG A 139 11.18 -1.80 -11.56
CA ARG A 139 11.85 -1.76 -12.87
C ARG A 139 10.88 -1.67 -14.05
N ALA A 140 9.60 -1.97 -13.82
CA ALA A 140 8.56 -1.89 -14.84
C ALA A 140 7.95 -0.47 -14.99
N PHE A 141 8.27 0.44 -14.05
CA PHE A 141 7.94 1.87 -14.09
C PHE A 141 9.13 2.70 -14.56
#